data_AF-A0A2E5G971-F1
#
_entry.id   AF-A0A2E5G971-F1
#
_cell.length_a   1.000
_cell.length_b   1.000
_cell.length_c   1.000
_cell.angle_alpha   90.00
_cell.angle_beta   90.00
_cell.angle_gamma   90.00
#
_symmetry.space_group_name_H-M   'P 1'
#
loop_
_entity.id
_entity.type
_entity.pdbx_description
1 polymer ?
#
loop_
_entity_poly.entity_id
_entity_poly.type
_entity_poly.pdbx_seq_one_letter_code
_entity_poly.pdbx_strand_id
1 'polypeptide(L)'
;MKFIFLSIFFFISNNIFSSQIADFRKLYVQSINSLENAVKLQELTNDLIFGDDDFNKHSEKIFKNPSTSGYLASSFFLIAKNSKNIFLKFKNFEIGKFILEKLICNFPNNLELIILRNNIQSNCPKALNYYGSLAEDIFFIEKNINLFDNLKMLTNVR
;
A
#
# COMPACT_ATOMS: atom_id res chain seq x y z
N MET A 1 3.46 29.51 27.60
CA MET A 1 4.66 28.88 27.00
C MET A 1 4.52 27.37 26.78
N LYS A 2 3.94 26.58 27.72
CA LYS A 2 3.70 25.12 27.52
C LYS A 2 2.79 24.77 26.31
N PHE A 3 1.77 25.58 26.01
CA PHE A 3 0.85 25.34 24.88
C PHE A 3 1.47 25.55 23.49
N ILE A 4 2.49 26.43 23.37
CA ILE A 4 3.16 26.73 22.10
C ILE A 4 4.14 25.61 21.70
N PHE A 5 4.80 24.98 22.68
CA PHE A 5 5.65 23.81 22.41
C PHE A 5 4.86 22.59 21.95
N LEU A 6 3.65 22.39 22.49
CA LEU A 6 2.78 21.28 22.09
C LEU A 6 2.26 21.43 20.66
N SER A 7 1.91 22.66 20.24
CA SER A 7 1.46 22.93 18.88
C SER A 7 2.59 22.84 17.85
N ILE A 8 3.80 23.28 18.20
CA ILE A 8 5.00 23.11 17.35
C ILE A 8 5.36 21.64 17.20
N PHE A 9 5.33 20.86 18.28
CA PHE A 9 5.60 19.41 18.24
C PHE A 9 4.59 18.65 17.37
N PHE A 10 3.30 18.98 17.48
CA PHE A 10 2.24 18.39 16.65
C PHE A 10 2.35 18.78 15.17
N PHE A 11 2.84 19.99 14.87
CA PHE A 11 3.07 20.41 13.49
C PHE A 11 4.27 19.71 12.84
N ILE A 12 5.34 19.48 13.60
CA ILE A 12 6.54 18.76 13.12
C ILE A 12 6.21 17.29 12.86
N SER A 13 5.47 16.62 13.75
CA SER A 13 5.13 15.20 13.59
C SER A 13 4.30 14.92 12.33
N ASN A 14 3.35 15.80 12.00
CA ASN A 14 2.51 15.65 10.81
C ASN A 14 3.30 15.84 9.50
N ASN A 15 4.27 16.75 9.47
CA ASN A 15 5.12 16.95 8.29
C ASN A 15 6.03 15.74 8.01
N ILE A 16 6.60 15.13 9.04
CA ILE A 16 7.46 13.94 8.90
C ILE A 16 6.68 12.75 8.34
N PHE A 17 5.49 12.48 8.87
CA PHE A 17 4.65 11.38 8.40
C PHE A 17 4.19 11.57 6.93
N SER A 18 3.85 12.80 6.55
CA SER A 18 3.51 13.15 5.16
C SER A 18 4.68 12.93 4.20
N SER A 19 5.91 13.25 4.61
CA SER A 19 7.11 12.99 3.82
C SER A 19 7.33 11.49 3.61
N GLN A 20 7.19 10.70 4.68
CA GLN A 20 7.47 9.27 4.64
C GLN A 20 6.49 8.51 3.72
N ILE A 21 5.20 8.83 3.76
CA ILE A 21 4.23 8.21 2.85
C ILE A 21 4.47 8.61 1.39
N ALA A 22 4.98 9.81 1.13
CA ALA A 22 5.39 10.24 -0.22
C ALA A 22 6.56 9.41 -0.76
N ASP A 23 7.49 9.00 0.11
CA ASP A 23 8.60 8.14 -0.29
C ASP A 23 8.14 6.70 -0.58
N PHE A 24 7.16 6.18 0.16
CA PHE A 24 6.54 4.89 -0.17
C PHE A 24 5.80 4.87 -1.50
N ARG A 25 5.12 5.96 -1.85
CA ARG A 25 4.52 6.10 -3.17
C ARG A 25 5.57 6.00 -4.28
N LYS A 26 6.67 6.75 -4.15
CA LYS A 26 7.78 6.72 -5.13
C LYS A 26 8.40 5.34 -5.22
N LEU A 27 8.70 4.74 -4.07
CA LEU A 27 9.33 3.42 -4.01
C LEU A 27 8.41 2.34 -4.60
N TYR A 28 7.10 2.39 -4.32
CA TYR A 28 6.11 1.52 -4.95
C TYR A 28 6.17 1.58 -6.49
N VAL A 29 6.21 2.79 -7.07
CA VAL A 29 6.36 2.97 -8.53
C VAL A 29 7.68 2.36 -9.03
N GLN A 30 8.77 2.56 -8.30
CA GLN A 30 10.09 2.00 -8.63
C GLN A 30 10.16 0.47 -8.49
N SER A 31 9.27 -0.14 -7.70
CA SER A 31 9.21 -1.58 -7.46
C SER A 31 8.50 -2.37 -8.54
N ILE A 32 7.80 -1.71 -9.47
CA ILE A 32 6.95 -2.37 -10.48
C ILE A 32 7.69 -3.45 -11.27
N ASN A 33 8.96 -3.20 -11.58
CA ASN A 33 9.83 -4.13 -12.32
C ASN A 33 11.15 -4.40 -11.58
N SER A 34 11.18 -4.23 -10.26
CA SER A 34 12.39 -4.41 -9.44
C SER A 34 12.07 -5.21 -8.18
N LEU A 35 12.59 -6.45 -8.11
CA LEU A 35 12.47 -7.29 -6.93
C LEU A 35 13.16 -6.65 -5.72
N GLU A 36 14.32 -6.04 -5.92
CA GLU A 36 15.09 -5.37 -4.86
C GLU A 36 14.28 -4.24 -4.23
N ASN A 37 13.70 -3.35 -5.04
CA ASN A 37 12.86 -2.26 -4.53
C ASN A 37 11.58 -2.79 -3.86
N ALA A 38 11.01 -3.89 -4.37
CA ALA A 38 9.84 -4.52 -3.77
C ALA A 38 10.14 -5.08 -2.37
N VAL A 39 11.29 -5.75 -2.20
CA VAL A 39 11.76 -6.24 -0.89
C VAL A 39 12.07 -5.07 0.04
N LYS A 40 12.76 -4.03 -0.44
CA LYS A 40 13.03 -2.83 0.34
C LYS A 40 11.75 -2.13 0.81
N LEU A 41 10.73 -2.04 -0.05
CA LEU A 41 9.42 -1.50 0.32
C LEU A 41 8.78 -2.35 1.42
N GLN A 42 8.85 -3.67 1.30
CA GLN A 42 8.33 -4.60 2.30
C GLN A 42 9.00 -4.40 3.66
N GLU A 43 10.33 -4.38 3.70
CA GLU A 43 11.12 -4.21 4.93
C GLU A 43 10.77 -2.89 5.61
N LEU A 44 10.86 -1.77 4.89
CA LEU A 44 10.58 -0.44 5.45
C LEU A 44 9.15 -0.31 5.98
N THR A 45 8.17 -0.87 5.26
CA THR A 45 6.78 -0.80 5.71
C THR A 45 6.51 -1.77 6.85
N ASN A 46 7.17 -2.93 6.89
CA ASN A 46 7.07 -3.88 7.98
C ASN A 46 7.63 -3.29 9.28
N ASP A 47 8.84 -2.72 9.24
CA ASP A 47 9.49 -2.10 10.41
C ASP A 47 8.62 -0.99 11.01
N LEU A 48 7.94 -0.19 10.17
CA LEU A 48 7.03 0.84 10.67
C LEU A 48 5.75 0.31 11.29
N ILE A 49 5.22 -0.81 10.80
CA ILE A 49 3.95 -1.37 11.28
C ILE A 49 4.19 -2.24 12.53
N PHE A 50 5.26 -3.03 12.54
CA PHE A 50 5.50 -4.03 13.56
C PHE A 50 6.62 -3.64 14.54
N GLY A 51 7.55 -2.76 14.15
CA GLY A 51 8.71 -2.42 14.96
C GLY A 51 9.61 -3.64 15.12
N ASP A 52 9.96 -3.94 16.36
CA ASP A 52 10.73 -5.15 16.71
C ASP A 52 9.88 -6.44 16.69
N ASP A 53 8.55 -6.33 16.54
CA ASP A 53 7.69 -7.51 16.48
C ASP A 53 7.76 -8.19 15.10
N ASP A 54 7.64 -9.52 15.10
CA ASP A 54 7.59 -10.28 13.85
C ASP A 54 6.34 -9.93 13.03
N PHE A 55 6.52 -9.97 11.71
CA PHE A 55 5.42 -9.83 10.76
C PHE A 55 4.33 -10.88 11.05
N ASN A 56 3.11 -10.39 11.30
CA ASN A 56 1.92 -11.23 11.39
C ASN A 56 0.80 -10.62 10.55
N LYS A 57 0.48 -11.27 9.43
CA LYS A 57 -0.57 -10.83 8.50
C LYS A 57 -1.96 -10.68 9.14
N HIS A 58 -2.23 -11.33 10.28
CA HIS A 58 -3.50 -11.25 10.99
C HIS A 58 -3.53 -10.16 12.07
N SER A 59 -2.38 -9.57 12.41
CA SER A 59 -2.25 -8.54 13.44
C SER A 59 -3.16 -7.34 13.18
N GLU A 60 -3.75 -6.81 14.25
CA GLU A 60 -4.52 -5.57 14.20
C GLU A 60 -3.64 -4.33 14.00
N LYS A 61 -2.31 -4.45 14.19
CA LYS A 61 -1.36 -3.35 13.94
C LYS A 61 -1.44 -2.81 12.51
N ILE A 62 -1.81 -3.65 11.54
CA ILE A 62 -1.98 -3.23 10.14
C ILE A 62 -3.05 -2.13 9.99
N PHE A 63 -3.97 -1.98 10.94
CA PHE A 63 -5.01 -0.95 10.87
C PHE A 63 -4.59 0.41 11.42
N LYS A 64 -3.46 0.50 12.13
CA LYS A 64 -3.00 1.78 12.72
C LYS A 64 -2.63 2.81 11.66
N ASN A 65 -2.03 2.35 10.56
CA ASN A 65 -1.60 3.20 9.44
C ASN A 65 -2.03 2.56 8.11
N PRO A 66 -3.30 2.73 7.69
CA PRO A 66 -3.87 1.99 6.57
C PRO A 66 -3.12 2.21 5.26
N SER A 67 -2.70 3.44 4.93
CA SER A 67 -1.93 3.70 3.71
C SER A 67 -0.57 2.98 3.73
N THR A 68 0.19 3.06 4.83
CA THR A 68 1.47 2.34 4.99
C THR A 68 1.27 0.82 4.89
N SER A 69 0.24 0.28 5.53
CA SER A 69 -0.11 -1.14 5.43
C SER A 69 -0.58 -1.53 4.02
N GLY A 70 -1.16 -0.61 3.26
CA GLY A 70 -1.48 -0.78 1.84
C GLY A 70 -0.20 -0.95 1.01
N TYR A 71 0.86 -0.20 1.32
CA TYR A 71 2.17 -0.38 0.71
C TYR A 71 2.85 -1.68 1.13
N LEU A 72 2.71 -2.08 2.40
CA LEU A 72 3.14 -3.40 2.85
C LEU A 72 2.43 -4.50 2.05
N ALA A 73 1.10 -4.46 1.94
CA ALA A 73 0.34 -5.42 1.14
C ALA A 73 0.76 -5.43 -0.34
N SER A 74 0.95 -4.24 -0.92
CA SER A 74 1.40 -4.04 -2.29
C SER A 74 2.79 -4.62 -2.56
N SER A 75 3.71 -4.53 -1.58
CA SER A 75 5.05 -5.10 -1.69
C SER A 75 5.01 -6.62 -1.91
N PHE A 76 4.08 -7.33 -1.25
CA PHE A 76 3.89 -8.77 -1.47
C PHE A 76 3.47 -9.06 -2.93
N PHE A 77 2.54 -8.29 -3.50
CA PHE A 77 2.18 -8.43 -4.92
C PHE A 77 3.36 -8.15 -5.86
N LEU A 78 4.17 -7.13 -5.55
CA LEU A 78 5.35 -6.78 -6.33
C LEU A 78 6.43 -7.86 -6.27
N ILE A 79 6.65 -8.45 -5.10
CA ILE A 79 7.53 -9.62 -4.93
C ILE A 79 6.98 -10.81 -5.73
N ALA A 80 5.67 -11.05 -5.68
CA ALA A 80 5.05 -12.11 -6.47
C ALA A 80 5.22 -11.89 -7.98
N LYS A 81 5.04 -10.66 -8.46
CA LYS A 81 5.24 -10.27 -9.88
C LYS A 81 6.68 -10.54 -10.31
N ASN A 82 7.66 -10.06 -9.53
CA ASN A 82 9.07 -10.06 -9.91
C ASN A 82 9.84 -11.34 -9.54
N SER A 83 9.27 -12.24 -8.74
CA SER A 83 9.90 -13.52 -8.40
C SER A 83 9.98 -14.47 -9.60
N LYS A 84 10.99 -15.36 -9.61
CA LYS A 84 11.06 -16.48 -10.55
C LYS A 84 10.48 -17.79 -9.97
N ASN A 85 10.32 -17.86 -8.65
CA ASN A 85 9.86 -19.05 -7.94
C ASN A 85 8.33 -19.03 -7.81
N ILE A 86 7.66 -20.02 -8.41
CA ILE A 86 6.19 -20.11 -8.46
C ILE A 86 5.54 -20.25 -7.08
N PHE A 87 6.11 -21.03 -6.17
CA PHE A 87 5.60 -21.16 -4.80
C PHE A 87 5.67 -19.84 -4.05
N LEU A 88 6.78 -19.10 -4.24
CA LEU A 88 6.95 -17.78 -3.67
C LEU A 88 5.95 -16.79 -4.28
N LYS A 89 5.63 -16.89 -5.58
CA LYS A 89 4.59 -16.06 -6.21
C LYS A 89 3.25 -16.24 -5.53
N PHE A 90 2.77 -17.49 -5.44
CA PHE A 90 1.48 -17.79 -4.84
C PHE A 90 1.42 -17.39 -3.37
N LYS A 91 2.46 -17.73 -2.58
CA LYS A 91 2.52 -17.35 -1.16
C LYS A 91 2.39 -15.85 -0.97
N ASN A 92 3.19 -15.05 -1.69
CA ASN A 92 3.15 -13.60 -1.54
C ASN A 92 1.83 -13.02 -2.06
N PHE A 93 1.32 -13.51 -3.18
CA PHE A 93 0.02 -13.09 -3.70
C PHE A 93 -1.10 -13.25 -2.66
N GLU A 94 -1.20 -14.42 -2.02
CA GLU A 94 -2.23 -14.69 -1.01
C GLU A 94 -2.07 -13.81 0.24
N ILE A 95 -0.83 -13.53 0.67
CA ILE A 95 -0.57 -12.63 1.81
C ILE A 95 -0.99 -11.20 1.47
N GLY A 96 -0.55 -10.68 0.31
CA GLY A 96 -0.90 -9.34 -0.15
C GLY A 96 -2.41 -9.18 -0.28
N LYS A 97 -3.08 -10.15 -0.92
CA LYS A 97 -4.54 -10.17 -1.08
C LYS A 97 -5.26 -10.16 0.25
N PHE A 98 -4.87 -11.01 1.19
CA PHE A 98 -5.48 -11.04 2.52
C PHE A 98 -5.41 -9.68 3.22
N ILE A 99 -4.22 -9.05 3.25
CA ILE A 99 -4.03 -7.77 3.94
C ILE A 99 -4.78 -6.66 3.24
N LEU A 100 -4.68 -6.56 1.91
CA LEU A 100 -5.28 -5.47 1.15
C LEU A 100 -6.81 -5.51 1.22
N GLU A 101 -7.42 -6.69 1.07
CA GLU A 101 -8.88 -6.82 1.18
C GLU A 101 -9.36 -6.54 2.61
N LYS A 102 -8.60 -6.97 3.63
CA LYS A 102 -8.92 -6.66 5.03
C LYS A 102 -8.85 -5.15 5.28
N LEU A 103 -7.85 -4.45 4.73
CA LEU A 103 -7.74 -2.99 4.81
C LEU A 103 -8.90 -2.29 4.12
N ILE A 104 -9.25 -2.68 2.89
CA ILE A 104 -10.34 -2.05 2.13
C ILE A 104 -11.70 -2.28 2.80
N CYS A 105 -11.92 -3.47 3.37
CA CYS A 105 -13.13 -3.75 4.14
C CYS A 105 -13.27 -2.80 5.36
N ASN A 106 -12.16 -2.48 6.04
CA ASN A 106 -12.16 -1.59 7.20
C ASN A 106 -12.12 -0.10 6.83
N PHE A 107 -11.54 0.24 5.68
CA PHE A 107 -11.36 1.61 5.20
C PHE A 107 -11.87 1.78 3.76
N PRO A 108 -13.17 1.53 3.49
CA PRO A 108 -13.71 1.46 2.13
C PRO A 108 -13.72 2.78 1.37
N ASN A 109 -13.50 3.92 2.06
CA ASN A 109 -13.42 5.24 1.44
C ASN A 109 -11.97 5.74 1.27
N ASN A 110 -10.97 4.91 1.58
CA ASN A 110 -9.58 5.29 1.39
C ASN A 110 -9.19 5.16 -0.09
N LEU A 111 -9.13 6.29 -0.78
CA LEU A 111 -8.82 6.37 -2.21
C LEU A 111 -7.45 5.74 -2.55
N GLU A 112 -6.44 5.93 -1.70
CA GLU A 112 -5.10 5.40 -1.96
C GLU A 112 -5.10 3.87 -1.95
N LEU A 113 -5.80 3.24 -0.99
CA LEU A 113 -5.98 1.78 -0.96
C LEU A 113 -6.70 1.26 -2.21
N ILE A 114 -7.73 1.98 -2.66
CA ILE A 114 -8.49 1.64 -3.86
C ILE A 114 -7.61 1.75 -5.12
N ILE A 115 -6.78 2.78 -5.23
CA ILE A 115 -5.81 2.90 -6.33
C ILE A 115 -4.83 1.73 -6.33
N LEU A 116 -4.30 1.36 -5.15
CA LEU A 116 -3.38 0.22 -5.04
C LEU A 116 -4.07 -1.08 -5.48
N ARG A 117 -5.30 -1.36 -5.01
CA ARG A 117 -6.07 -2.53 -5.46
C ARG A 117 -6.34 -2.50 -6.96
N ASN A 118 -6.75 -1.37 -7.51
CA ASN A 118 -6.97 -1.22 -8.95
C ASN A 118 -5.72 -1.57 -9.77
N ASN A 119 -4.56 -1.06 -9.37
CA ASN A 119 -3.28 -1.35 -10.04
C ASN A 119 -2.95 -2.85 -10.00
N ILE A 120 -3.18 -3.50 -8.86
CA ILE A 120 -2.92 -4.93 -8.71
C ILE A 120 -3.89 -5.75 -9.55
N GLN A 121 -5.20 -5.49 -9.44
CA GLN A 121 -6.23 -6.20 -10.19
C GLN A 121 -6.05 -6.05 -11.71
N SER A 122 -5.66 -4.86 -12.17
CA SER A 122 -5.47 -4.56 -13.61
C SER A 122 -4.32 -5.33 -14.24
N ASN A 123 -3.33 -5.74 -13.43
CA ASN A 123 -2.14 -6.46 -13.87
C ASN A 123 -2.15 -7.95 -13.47
N CYS A 124 -3.20 -8.40 -12.78
CA CYS A 124 -3.28 -9.76 -12.27
C CYS A 124 -3.69 -10.75 -13.39
N PRO A 125 -3.00 -11.90 -13.54
CA PRO A 125 -3.45 -12.96 -14.43
C PRO A 125 -4.89 -13.39 -14.13
N LYS A 126 -5.72 -13.50 -15.19
CA LYS A 126 -7.14 -13.89 -15.06
C LYS A 126 -7.35 -15.20 -14.30
N ALA A 127 -6.41 -16.14 -14.40
CA ALA A 127 -6.45 -17.41 -13.67
C ALA A 127 -6.50 -17.27 -12.14
N LEU A 128 -6.03 -16.14 -11.59
CA LEU A 128 -6.08 -15.86 -10.14
C LEU A 128 -7.41 -15.23 -9.69
N ASN A 129 -8.32 -14.95 -10.63
CA ASN A 129 -9.66 -14.42 -10.37
C ASN A 129 -9.69 -13.22 -9.39
N TYR A 130 -8.73 -12.30 -9.55
CA TYR A 130 -8.61 -11.11 -8.71
C TYR A 130 -8.78 -9.85 -9.56
N TYR A 131 -10.00 -9.71 -10.08
CA TYR A 131 -10.42 -8.59 -10.94
C TYR A 131 -11.88 -8.17 -10.70
N GLY A 132 -12.51 -8.72 -9.65
CA GLY A 132 -13.94 -8.59 -9.38
C GLY A 132 -14.39 -7.21 -8.92
N SER A 133 -13.46 -6.31 -8.57
CA SER A 133 -13.79 -4.93 -8.16
C SER A 133 -13.20 -3.87 -9.10
N LEU A 134 -12.72 -4.26 -10.28
CA LEU A 134 -12.07 -3.33 -11.21
C LEU A 134 -12.99 -2.18 -11.65
N ALA A 135 -14.24 -2.48 -11.99
CA ALA A 135 -15.17 -1.47 -12.49
C ALA A 135 -15.51 -0.44 -11.39
N GLU A 136 -15.76 -0.93 -10.19
CA GLU A 136 -16.07 -0.13 -9.01
C GLU A 136 -14.86 0.74 -8.61
N ASP A 137 -13.66 0.17 -8.63
CA ASP A 137 -12.43 0.88 -8.30
C ASP A 137 -12.16 2.01 -9.29
N ILE A 138 -12.26 1.73 -10.61
CA ILE A 138 -12.07 2.75 -11.66
C ILE A 138 -13.05 3.91 -11.45
N PHE A 139 -14.34 3.60 -11.28
CA PHE A 139 -15.36 4.62 -11.06
C PHE A 139 -15.08 5.47 -9.82
N PHE A 140 -14.70 4.83 -8.70
CA PHE A 140 -14.38 5.54 -7.47
C PHE A 140 -13.15 6.44 -7.64
N ILE A 141 -12.12 5.95 -8.34
CA ILE A 141 -10.90 6.72 -8.59
C ILE A 141 -11.20 7.94 -9.46
N GLU A 142 -11.86 7.76 -10.60
CA GLU A 142 -12.18 8.86 -11.52
C GLU A 142 -12.99 9.97 -10.84
N LYS A 143 -13.94 9.59 -9.98
CA LYS A 143 -14.77 10.54 -9.23
C LYS A 143 -13.98 11.37 -8.22
N ASN A 144 -12.92 10.83 -7.62
CA ASN A 144 -12.26 11.43 -6.47
C ASN A 144 -10.81 11.90 -6.72
N ILE A 145 -10.13 11.41 -7.76
CA ILE A 145 -8.68 11.63 -7.97
C ILE A 145 -8.30 13.11 -8.14
N ASN A 146 -9.22 13.93 -8.66
CA ASN A 146 -9.00 15.36 -8.82
C ASN A 146 -8.88 16.11 -7.48
N LEU A 147 -9.29 15.51 -6.38
CA LEU A 147 -9.17 16.07 -5.03
C LEU A 147 -7.79 15.76 -4.39
N PHE A 148 -6.99 14.88 -5.00
CA PHE A 148 -5.76 14.35 -4.42
C PHE A 148 -4.61 14.34 -5.44
N ASP A 149 -4.05 15.51 -5.74
CA ASP A 149 -2.96 15.66 -6.71
C ASP A 149 -1.75 14.75 -6.41
N ASN A 150 -1.43 14.58 -5.13
CA ASN A 150 -0.34 13.73 -4.67
C ASN A 150 -0.54 12.22 -5.00
N LEU A 151 -1.76 11.79 -5.29
CA LEU A 151 -2.07 10.40 -5.63
C LEU A 151 -2.12 10.15 -7.15
N LYS A 152 -2.13 11.19 -7.99
CA LYS A 152 -2.19 11.05 -9.47
C LYS A 152 -1.01 10.26 -10.04
N MET A 153 0.16 10.28 -9.39
CA MET A 153 1.29 9.47 -9.83
C MET A 153 1.03 7.96 -9.73
N LEU A 154 0.09 7.53 -8.89
CA LEU A 154 -0.24 6.12 -8.67
C LEU A 154 -1.23 5.57 -9.70
N THR A 155 -1.98 6.41 -10.42
CA THR A 155 -3.03 5.94 -11.36
C THR A 155 -2.49 5.50 -12.72
N ASN A 156 -1.23 5.81 -13.02
CA ASN A 156 -0.57 5.48 -14.30
C ASN A 156 0.48 4.36 -14.16
N VAL A 157 0.35 3.53 -13.11
CA VAL A 157 1.36 2.54 -12.73
C VAL A 157 0.92 1.15 -13.19
N ARG A 158 1.62 0.58 -14.18
CA ARG A 158 1.34 -0.76 -14.74
C ARG A 158 2.62 -1.57 -14.91
#